data_AF-A0A8S0H6K3-F1
#
_entry.id   AF-A0A8S0H6K3-F1
#
_cell.length_a   1.000
_cell.length_b   1.000
_cell.length_c   1.000
_cell.angle_alpha   90.00
_cell.angle_beta   90.00
_cell.angle_gamma   90.00
#
_symmetry.space_group_name_H-M   'P 1'
#
loop_
_entity.id
_entity.type
_entity.pdbx_description
1 polymer ?
#
loop_
_entity_poly.entity_id
_entity_poly.type
_entity_poly.pdbx_seq_one_letter_code
_entity_poly.pdbx_strand_id
1 'polypeptide(L)' 'MIERQADYVQGINQSSGSTGLGLYFAGRIAELHQRNGVCGHTRISNGGPLGGGLFKLYLP' A
#
# COMPACT_ATOMS: atom_id res chain seq x y z
N MET A 1 -11.89 -6.08 23.00
CA MET A 1 -12.46 -5.30 21.88
C MET A 1 -11.31 -4.94 20.96
N ILE A 2 -11.14 -5.65 19.84
CA ILE A 2 -10.23 -5.23 18.77
C ILE A 2 -11.10 -4.45 17.78
N GLU A 3 -11.22 -3.15 18.00
CA GLU A 3 -11.93 -2.26 17.09
C GLU A 3 -10.98 -1.79 15.99
N ARG A 4 -11.48 -1.81 14.75
CA ARG A 4 -10.85 -1.43 13.48
C ARG A 4 -10.05 -2.52 12.76
N GLN A 5 -10.74 -3.60 12.36
CA GLN A 5 -10.54 -4.11 11.01
C GLN A 5 -11.07 -3.05 10.04
N ALA A 6 -10.20 -2.14 9.62
CA ALA A 6 -10.51 -1.18 8.56
C ALA A 6 -10.71 -1.97 7.26
N ASP A 7 -11.93 -1.87 6.72
CA ASP A 7 -12.34 -2.00 5.31
C ASP A 7 -11.32 -2.62 4.33
N TYR A 8 -10.97 -3.90 4.53
CA TYR A 8 -10.05 -4.63 3.64
C TYR A 8 -10.81 -5.31 2.50
N VAL A 9 -11.36 -4.51 1.58
CA VAL A 9 -12.11 -5.04 0.41
C VAL A 9 -11.45 -4.71 -0.94
N GLN A 10 -10.39 -3.90 -0.99
CA GLN A 10 -9.72 -3.60 -2.25
C GLN A 10 -8.49 -4.51 -2.48
N GLY A 11 -8.73 -5.70 -3.04
CA GLY A 11 -7.68 -6.44 -3.75
C GLY A 11 -7.50 -7.93 -3.45
N ILE A 12 -8.42 -8.59 -2.75
CA ILE A 12 -8.33 -10.05 -2.56
C ILE A 12 -8.73 -10.78 -3.85
N ASN A 13 -7.78 -11.02 -4.75
CA ASN A 13 -7.98 -12.03 -5.80
C ASN A 13 -7.68 -13.41 -5.20
N GLN A 14 -8.67 -13.97 -4.49
CA GLN A 14 -8.58 -15.30 -3.89
C GLN A 14 -8.27 -16.39 -4.95
N SER A 15 -8.58 -16.15 -6.23
CA SER A 15 -8.32 -17.09 -7.32
C SER A 15 -6.84 -17.18 -7.72
N SER A 16 -5.98 -16.23 -7.33
CA SER A 16 -4.55 -16.23 -7.71
C SER A 16 -3.60 -16.57 -6.55
N GLY A 17 -4.12 -16.84 -5.34
CA GLY A 17 -3.31 -16.97 -4.13
C GLY A 17 -2.69 -15.66 -3.62
N SER A 18 -3.00 -14.51 -4.25
CA SER A 18 -2.52 -13.20 -3.81
C SER A 18 -3.44 -12.64 -2.73
N THR A 19 -2.91 -12.55 -1.52
CA THR A 19 -3.65 -12.02 -0.34
C THR A 19 -3.70 -10.48 -0.30
N GLY A 20 -3.02 -9.81 -1.23
CA GLY A 20 -2.86 -8.34 -1.22
C GLY A 20 -2.00 -7.80 -0.06
N LEU A 21 -1.51 -8.68 0.83
CA LEU A 21 -0.85 -8.29 2.07
C LEU A 21 0.47 -7.54 1.85
N GLY A 22 1.18 -7.82 0.76
CA GLY A 22 2.45 -7.15 0.45
C GLY A 22 2.29 -5.63 0.29
N LEU A 23 1.27 -5.20 -0.46
CA LEU A 23 0.99 -3.77 -0.66
C LEU A 23 0.45 -3.12 0.62
N TYR A 24 -0.35 -3.86 1.39
CA TYR A 24 -0.84 -3.43 2.69
C TYR A 24 0.31 -3.14 3.67
N PHE A 25 1.20 -4.11 3.86
CA PHE A 25 2.34 -3.93 4.76
C PHE A 25 3.28 -2.83 4.25
N ALA A 26 3.50 -2.71 2.94
CA ALA A 26 4.29 -1.62 2.39
C ALA A 26 3.70 -0.24 2.70
N GLY A 27 2.37 -0.08 2.58
CA GLY A 27 1.66 1.13 3.01
C GLY A 27 1.84 1.39 4.50
N ARG A 28 1.62 0.36 5.33
CA ARG A 28 1.72 0.50 6.78
C ARG A 28 3.14 0.84 7.26
N ILE A 29 4.16 0.27 6.62
CA ILE A 29 5.57 0.56 6.90
C ILE A 29 5.89 2.00 6.48
N ALA A 30 5.39 2.47 5.33
CA ALA A 30 5.60 3.85 4.89
C ALA A 30 5.01 4.86 5.90
N GLU A 31 3.82 4.59 6.44
CA GLU A 31 3.18 5.44 7.46
C GLU A 31 3.95 5.50 8.78
N LEU A 32 4.77 4.49 9.10
CA LEU A 32 5.64 4.51 10.29
C LEU A 32 6.85 5.44 10.11
N HIS A 33 7.20 5.80 8.88
CA HIS A 33 8.22 6.80 8.62
C HIS A 33 7.60 8.18 8.77
N GLN A 34 7.93 8.87 9.87
CA GLN A 34 7.37 10.17 10.19
C GLN A 34 8.48 11.12 10.63
N ARG A 35 8.45 12.34 10.08
CA ARG A 35 9.40 13.40 10.46
C ARG A 35 8.70 14.74 10.39
N ASN A 36 8.76 15.52 11.48
CA ASN A 36 8.21 16.89 11.55
C ASN A 36 6.74 17.00 11.08
N GLY A 37 5.92 15.98 11.36
CA GLY A 37 4.52 15.94 10.94
C GLY A 37 4.27 15.52 9.49
N VAL A 38 5.32 15.19 8.73
CA VAL A 38 5.21 14.56 7.41
C VAL A 38 5.28 13.05 7.58
N CYS A 39 4.31 12.33 7.00
CA CYS A 39 4.25 10.87 7.02
C CYS A 39 4.57 10.29 5.65
N GLY A 40 5.29 9.17 5.63
CA GLY A 40 5.49 8.40 4.42
C GLY A 40 4.21 7.75 3.93
N HIS A 41 4.14 7.46 2.63
CA HIS A 41 2.99 6.82 1.99
C HIS A 41 3.40 6.11 0.70
N THR A 42 2.51 5.29 0.15
CA THR A 42 2.70 4.59 -1.13
C THR A 42 1.65 5.00 -2.15
N ARG A 43 1.98 4.87 -3.45
CA ARG A 43 1.03 5.11 -4.54
C ARG A 43 1.21 4.09 -5.66
N ILE A 44 0.10 3.63 -6.20
CA ILE A 44 0.06 2.70 -7.34
C ILE A 44 -0.58 3.41 -8.54
N SER A 45 -0.02 3.18 -9.72
CA SER A 45 -0.57 3.67 -10.99
C SER A 45 -0.18 2.72 -12.12
N ASN A 46 -0.94 2.67 -13.21
CA ASN A 46 -0.55 1.99 -14.45
C ASN A 46 -0.09 3.01 -15.49
N GLY A 47 0.55 2.53 -16.58
CA GLY A 47 0.95 3.39 -17.70
C GLY A 47 2.29 4.08 -17.49
N GLY A 48 3.26 3.36 -16.90
CA GLY A 48 4.62 3.87 -16.77
C GLY A 48 5.34 3.94 -18.11
N PRO A 49 6.60 4.41 -18.12
CA PRO A 49 7.40 4.52 -19.35
C PRO A 49 7.52 3.19 -20.13
N LEU A 50 7.38 2.06 -19.44
CA LEU A 50 7.43 0.72 -20.03
C LEU A 50 6.04 0.07 -20.20
N GLY A 51 4.95 0.84 -20.03
CA GLY A 51 3.57 0.34 -20.15
C GLY A 51 3.06 -0.51 -18.99
N GLY A 52 3.87 -0.76 -17.95
CA GLY A 52 3.51 -1.57 -16.79
C GLY A 52 2.91 -0.80 -15.61
N GLY A 53 2.76 -1.51 -14.49
CA GLY A 53 2.40 -0.95 -13.19
C GLY A 53 3.58 -0.23 -12.52
N LEU A 54 3.28 0.80 -11.74
CA LEU A 54 4.24 1.58 -10.97
C LEU A 54 3.83 1.55 -9.50
N PHE A 55 4.79 1.21 -8.67
CA PHE A 55 4.71 1.38 -7.22
C PHE A 55 5.67 2.50 -6.82
N LYS A 56 5.16 3.53 -6.15
CA LYS A 56 5.94 4.66 -5.65
C LYS A 56 5.89 4.69 -4.13
N LEU A 57 7.05 4.87 -3.51
CA LEU A 57 7.21 5.04 -2.07
C LEU A 57 7.72 6.46 -1.80
N TYR A 58 7.07 7.14 -0.88
CA TYR A 58 7.42 8.48 -0.44
C TYR A 58 7.74 8.43 1.04
N LEU A 59 8.89 8.98 1.44
CA LEU A 59 9.36 9.04 2.82
C LEU A 59 9.65 10.50 3.19
N PRO A 60 9.45 10.89 4.46
CA PRO A 60 9.66 12.26 4.93
C PRO A 60 11.13 12.61 5.24
#